data_AF-A0AAD0LYT6-F1
#
_entry.id   AF-A0AAD0LYT6-F1
#
_cell.length_a   1.000
_cell.length_b   1.000
_cell.length_c   1.000
_cell.angle_alpha   90.00
_cell.angle_beta   90.00
_cell.angle_gamma   90.00
#
_symmetry.space_group_name_H-M   'P 1'
#
loop_
_entity.id
_entity.type
_entity.pdbx_description
1 polymer ?
#
loop_
_entity_poly.entity_id
_entity_poly.type
_entity_poly.pdbx_seq_one_letter_code
_entity_poly.pdbx_strand_id
1 'polypeptide(L)'
;MSALMKETPESPVLAIGLPYGGGFFSGITLEDGKRYINITASAAHELVGSWGKYGEKIEGTDSFTDSRANTEAMAASGSELAARVLTLNIDGFADWAIPARDVQELQYRHLKPTTEENWQYGRSGDNPNSVPIGLLYSEEDPQQTTVEAFREDGPEAFQDRVYWSSSQRSANNAFSQDFDDGGQYDCGKGYEFRVRPVRRELIID
;
A
#
# COMPACT_ATOMS: atom_id res chain seq x y z
N MET A 1 46.75 11.69 20.11
CA MET A 1 45.38 11.28 20.43
C MET A 1 44.58 11.37 19.14
N SER A 2 44.51 10.28 18.38
CA SER A 2 43.68 10.22 17.16
C SER A 2 42.29 9.80 17.59
N ALA A 3 41.30 10.66 17.40
CA ALA A 3 39.91 10.31 17.61
C ALA A 3 39.48 9.42 16.44
N LEU A 4 39.10 8.17 16.73
CA LEU A 4 38.39 7.32 15.77
C LEU A 4 37.13 8.07 15.33
N MET A 5 37.06 8.43 14.05
CA MET A 5 35.80 8.73 13.40
C MET A 5 34.98 7.45 13.46
N LYS A 6 33.90 7.48 14.25
CA LYS A 6 32.85 6.48 14.22
C LYS A 6 32.24 6.57 12.82
N GLU A 7 32.43 5.54 12.00
CA GLU A 7 31.73 5.46 10.71
C GLU A 7 30.23 5.58 10.96
N THR A 8 29.63 6.60 10.37
CA THR A 8 28.17 6.70 10.26
C THR A 8 27.74 5.53 9.39
N PRO A 9 26.77 4.69 9.82
CA PRO A 9 26.25 3.64 8.96
C PRO A 9 25.79 4.31 7.66
N GLU A 10 26.27 3.85 6.50
CA GLU A 10 25.71 4.26 5.22
C GLU A 10 24.19 4.05 5.28
N SER A 11 23.41 5.08 4.93
CA SER A 11 21.96 4.92 4.78
C SER A 11 21.68 3.69 3.93
N PRO A 12 20.80 2.78 4.35
CA PRO A 12 20.55 1.56 3.60
C PRO A 12 20.14 1.91 2.17
N VAL A 13 20.67 1.14 1.20
CA VAL A 13 20.24 1.25 -0.20
C VAL A 13 18.78 0.81 -0.25
N LEU A 14 17.87 1.78 -0.40
CA LEU A 14 16.45 1.52 -0.58
C LEU A 14 16.20 1.09 -2.02
N ALA A 15 15.96 -0.21 -2.21
CA ALA A 15 15.52 -0.79 -3.47
C ALA A 15 14.18 -1.47 -3.29
N ILE A 16 13.29 -1.34 -4.28
CA ILE A 16 11.95 -1.92 -4.26
C ILE A 16 12.02 -3.41 -3.87
N GLY A 17 11.16 -3.80 -2.93
CA GLY A 17 11.04 -5.18 -2.46
C GLY A 17 12.17 -5.66 -1.53
N LEU A 18 13.13 -4.80 -1.15
CA LEU A 18 14.12 -5.17 -0.13
C LEU A 18 13.57 -5.01 1.29
N PRO A 19 14.00 -5.87 2.25
CA PRO A 19 13.60 -5.76 3.64
C PRO A 19 13.97 -4.41 4.26
N TYR A 20 12.99 -3.74 4.86
CA TYR A 20 13.16 -2.46 5.56
C TYR A 20 12.03 -2.25 6.57
N GLY A 21 12.35 -1.79 7.77
CA GLY A 21 11.37 -1.35 8.77
C GLY A 21 10.26 -2.36 9.11
N GLY A 22 10.59 -3.66 9.19
CA GLY A 22 9.64 -4.75 9.51
C GLY A 22 8.81 -5.25 8.32
N GLY A 23 9.10 -4.78 7.10
CA GLY A 23 8.46 -5.22 5.87
C GLY A 23 9.39 -5.02 4.68
N PHE A 24 8.84 -4.59 3.56
CA PHE A 24 9.57 -4.39 2.30
C PHE A 24 9.32 -3.00 1.74
N PHE A 25 10.37 -2.32 1.29
CA PHE A 25 10.24 -1.00 0.68
C PHE A 25 9.41 -1.08 -0.62
N SER A 26 8.30 -0.35 -0.70
CA SER A 26 7.36 -0.39 -1.83
C SER A 26 7.27 0.91 -2.62
N GLY A 27 7.99 1.96 -2.22
CA GLY A 27 8.10 3.21 -2.97
C GLY A 27 7.94 4.44 -2.08
N ILE A 28 7.90 5.62 -2.70
CA ILE A 28 7.86 6.90 -1.99
C ILE A 28 6.61 7.66 -2.42
N THR A 29 5.91 8.26 -1.44
CA THR A 29 4.84 9.22 -1.68
C THR A 29 5.24 10.62 -1.21
N LEU A 30 4.63 11.64 -1.80
CA LEU A 30 4.68 13.03 -1.39
C LEU A 30 3.37 13.41 -0.71
N GLU A 31 3.45 14.05 0.45
CA GLU A 31 2.30 14.63 1.16
C GLU A 31 2.74 15.95 1.78
N ASP A 32 2.06 17.05 1.44
CA ASP A 32 2.38 18.40 1.91
C ASP A 32 3.86 18.80 1.76
N GLY A 33 4.45 18.43 0.62
CA GLY A 33 5.86 18.70 0.31
C GLY A 33 6.87 17.81 1.05
N LYS A 34 6.42 16.89 1.89
CA LYS A 34 7.25 15.90 2.59
C LYS A 34 7.25 14.58 1.84
N ARG A 35 8.38 13.88 1.86
CA ARG A 35 8.52 12.56 1.24
C ARG A 35 8.44 11.47 2.29
N TYR A 36 7.69 10.43 2.00
CA TYR A 36 7.52 9.29 2.90
C TYR A 36 7.92 7.99 2.20
N ILE A 37 8.77 7.21 2.85
CA ILE A 37 9.04 5.82 2.50
C ILE A 37 7.79 5.02 2.84
N ASN A 38 7.25 4.26 1.89
CA ASN A 38 6.17 3.31 2.13
C ASN A 38 6.74 1.90 2.25
N ILE A 39 6.25 1.17 3.24
CA ILE A 39 6.76 -0.15 3.63
C ILE A 39 5.56 -1.10 3.67
N THR A 40 5.65 -2.16 2.89
CA THR A 40 4.63 -3.20 2.77
C THR A 40 4.93 -4.36 3.71
N ALA A 41 3.95 -4.79 4.50
CA ALA A 41 4.06 -5.97 5.35
C ALA A 41 4.25 -7.26 4.52
N SER A 42 4.73 -8.33 5.15
CA SER A 42 4.93 -9.62 4.47
C SER A 42 3.61 -10.36 4.15
N ALA A 43 3.72 -11.41 3.32
CA ALA A 43 2.64 -12.30 2.93
C ALA A 43 1.82 -12.83 4.12
N ALA A 44 2.52 -13.16 5.21
CA ALA A 44 1.94 -13.74 6.42
C ALA A 44 0.97 -12.81 7.17
N HIS A 45 0.99 -11.51 6.88
CA HIS A 45 0.18 -10.50 7.56
C HIS A 45 -0.98 -10.00 6.70
N GLU A 46 -1.37 -10.73 5.64
CA GLU A 46 -2.60 -10.45 4.92
C GLU A 46 -3.82 -10.57 5.83
N LEU A 47 -4.77 -9.66 5.68
CA LEU A 47 -6.09 -9.80 6.31
C LEU A 47 -7.18 -9.69 5.25
N VAL A 48 -8.29 -10.36 5.51
CA VAL A 48 -9.52 -10.29 4.70
C VAL A 48 -10.66 -9.79 5.54
N GLY A 49 -11.48 -8.89 4.99
CA GLY A 49 -12.70 -8.45 5.63
C GLY A 49 -13.43 -7.37 4.85
N SER A 50 -14.59 -6.98 5.36
CA SER A 50 -15.33 -5.84 4.83
C SER A 50 -14.64 -4.51 5.14
N TRP A 51 -14.79 -3.56 4.24
CA TRP A 51 -14.21 -2.22 4.40
C TRP A 51 -14.94 -1.45 5.51
N GLY A 52 -16.28 -1.49 5.46
CA GLY A 52 -17.17 -0.81 6.40
C GLY A 52 -18.63 -0.95 5.99
N LYS A 53 -19.53 -0.19 6.61
CA LYS A 53 -20.96 -0.26 6.32
C LYS A 53 -21.32 0.45 5.01
N TYR A 54 -22.21 -0.18 4.24
CA TYR A 54 -22.81 0.43 3.06
C TYR A 54 -23.75 1.58 3.45
N GLY A 55 -23.73 2.68 2.71
CA GLY A 55 -24.59 3.85 2.95
C GLY A 55 -24.07 4.82 4.02
N GLU A 56 -22.94 4.53 4.66
CA GLU A 56 -22.32 5.39 5.66
C GLU A 56 -21.07 6.08 5.10
N LYS A 57 -21.04 7.41 5.14
CA LYS A 57 -19.83 8.19 4.83
C LYS A 57 -19.04 8.38 6.13
N ILE A 58 -17.79 7.92 6.15
CA ILE A 58 -16.87 8.11 7.26
C ILE A 58 -16.01 9.33 6.94
N GLU A 59 -16.03 10.34 7.80
CA GLU A 59 -15.15 11.52 7.68
C GLU A 59 -13.71 11.14 8.06
N GLY A 60 -12.73 11.72 7.36
CA GLY A 60 -11.30 11.43 7.59
C GLY A 60 -10.80 10.13 6.94
N THR A 61 -11.54 9.60 5.94
CA THR A 61 -11.13 8.41 5.16
C THR A 61 -10.89 8.74 3.69
N ASP A 62 -10.70 10.01 3.33
CA ASP A 62 -10.60 10.49 1.95
C ASP A 62 -9.15 10.79 1.50
N SER A 63 -8.16 10.61 2.37
CA SER A 63 -6.75 10.79 1.99
C SER A 63 -6.30 9.69 1.03
N PHE A 64 -5.48 10.03 0.03
CA PHE A 64 -4.85 9.05 -0.87
C PHE A 64 -3.46 8.61 -0.42
N THR A 65 -2.87 9.30 0.56
CA THR A 65 -1.50 9.06 1.05
C THR A 65 -1.43 8.74 2.54
N ASP A 66 -2.33 9.30 3.35
CA ASP A 66 -2.35 9.08 4.80
C ASP A 66 -3.13 7.82 5.16
N SER A 67 -2.48 6.68 4.92
CA SER A 67 -2.98 5.35 5.22
C SER A 67 -3.38 5.22 6.71
N ARG A 68 -2.59 5.81 7.61
CA ARG A 68 -2.79 5.66 9.06
C ARG A 68 -4.01 6.42 9.52
N ALA A 69 -4.15 7.70 9.17
CA ALA A 69 -5.31 8.51 9.54
C ALA A 69 -6.62 7.90 9.01
N ASN A 70 -6.63 7.45 7.75
CA ASN A 70 -7.77 6.76 7.18
C ASN A 70 -8.15 5.51 7.98
N THR A 71 -7.17 4.65 8.28
CA THR A 71 -7.41 3.38 8.99
C THR A 71 -7.90 3.62 10.42
N GLU A 72 -7.38 4.62 11.12
CA GLU A 72 -7.86 5.03 12.44
C GLU A 72 -9.31 5.52 12.39
N ALA A 73 -9.70 6.33 11.41
CA ALA A 73 -11.08 6.77 11.20
C ALA A 73 -12.02 5.59 10.86
N MET A 74 -11.56 4.66 10.01
CA MET A 74 -12.30 3.42 9.73
C MET A 74 -12.54 2.62 11.01
N ALA A 75 -11.51 2.38 11.83
CA ALA A 75 -11.64 1.62 13.07
C ALA A 75 -12.57 2.33 14.08
N ALA A 76 -12.47 3.65 14.20
CA ALA A 76 -13.35 4.46 15.05
C ALA A 76 -14.83 4.39 14.62
N SER A 77 -15.10 4.18 13.32
CA SER A 77 -16.43 3.96 12.78
C SER A 77 -16.96 2.52 12.96
N GLY A 78 -16.15 1.62 13.50
CA GLY A 78 -16.50 0.21 13.74
C GLY A 78 -16.05 -0.76 12.66
N SER A 79 -15.11 -0.40 11.78
CA SER A 79 -14.52 -1.36 10.83
C SER A 79 -13.63 -2.38 11.57
N GLU A 80 -14.06 -3.64 11.61
CA GLU A 80 -13.30 -4.74 12.24
C GLU A 80 -11.98 -5.03 11.51
N LEU A 81 -11.97 -4.87 10.18
CA LEU A 81 -10.75 -5.03 9.38
C LEU A 81 -9.70 -4.00 9.78
N ALA A 82 -10.08 -2.71 9.82
CA ALA A 82 -9.18 -1.64 10.23
C ALA A 82 -8.71 -1.80 11.68
N ALA A 83 -9.63 -2.15 12.59
CA ALA A 83 -9.28 -2.41 13.99
C ALA A 83 -8.22 -3.52 14.12
N ARG A 84 -8.35 -4.63 13.39
CA ARG A 84 -7.34 -5.71 13.39
C ARG A 84 -6.00 -5.24 12.84
N VAL A 85 -6.00 -4.48 11.74
CA VAL A 85 -4.76 -3.93 11.16
C VAL A 85 -4.02 -3.03 12.16
N LEU A 86 -4.73 -2.18 12.90
CA LEU A 86 -4.14 -1.29 13.91
C LEU A 86 -3.58 -2.02 15.13
N THR A 87 -3.94 -3.28 15.35
CA THR A 87 -3.38 -4.11 16.44
C THR A 87 -2.09 -4.83 16.05
N LEU A 88 -1.70 -4.80 14.76
CA LEU A 88 -0.50 -5.48 14.29
C LEU A 88 0.74 -4.90 14.95
N ASN A 89 1.61 -5.80 15.42
CA ASN A 89 2.98 -5.50 15.80
C ASN A 89 3.90 -6.47 15.06
N ILE A 90 4.61 -5.97 14.05
CA ILE A 90 5.48 -6.74 13.17
C ILE A 90 6.90 -6.24 13.38
N ASP A 91 7.79 -7.12 13.83
CA ASP A 91 9.19 -6.80 14.13
C ASP A 91 9.39 -5.57 15.05
N GLY A 92 8.45 -5.32 15.96
CA GLY A 92 8.49 -4.20 16.89
C GLY A 92 7.80 -2.92 16.40
N PHE A 93 7.28 -2.90 15.17
CA PHE A 93 6.56 -1.76 14.58
C PHE A 93 5.04 -1.93 14.75
N ALA A 94 4.36 -0.90 15.28
CA ALA A 94 2.92 -0.90 15.58
C ALA A 94 2.13 0.19 14.83
N ASP A 95 2.78 0.83 13.86
CA ASP A 95 2.29 1.92 13.02
C ASP A 95 1.66 1.43 11.70
N TRP A 96 1.29 0.15 11.61
CA TRP A 96 0.66 -0.46 10.43
C TRP A 96 -0.77 0.08 10.18
N ALA A 97 -1.16 0.11 8.90
CA ALA A 97 -2.40 0.66 8.40
C ALA A 97 -2.85 -0.04 7.11
N ILE A 98 -4.13 0.09 6.74
CA ILE A 98 -4.61 -0.28 5.41
C ILE A 98 -4.08 0.78 4.42
N PRO A 99 -3.48 0.40 3.29
CA PRO A 99 -2.91 1.38 2.35
C PRO A 99 -3.96 2.30 1.75
N ALA A 100 -3.70 3.61 1.78
CA ALA A 100 -4.47 4.59 1.03
C ALA A 100 -4.27 4.41 -0.49
N ARG A 101 -5.14 4.99 -1.32
CA ARG A 101 -5.28 4.64 -2.75
C ARG A 101 -3.95 4.74 -3.51
N ASP A 102 -3.20 5.81 -3.28
CA ASP A 102 -1.92 6.03 -3.97
C ASP A 102 -0.78 5.21 -3.36
N VAL A 103 -0.91 4.76 -2.12
CA VAL A 103 0.04 3.82 -1.49
C VAL A 103 -0.22 2.38 -1.96
N GLN A 104 -1.49 2.00 -2.15
CA GLN A 104 -1.92 0.71 -2.69
C GLN A 104 -1.50 0.55 -4.16
N GLU A 105 -1.57 1.65 -4.93
CA GLU A 105 -1.09 1.69 -6.31
C GLU A 105 0.41 1.39 -6.40
N LEU A 106 1.23 1.92 -5.48
CA LEU A 106 2.66 1.60 -5.42
C LEU A 106 2.93 0.12 -5.14
N GLN A 107 2.11 -0.53 -4.32
CA GLN A 107 2.20 -1.98 -4.12
C GLN A 107 2.02 -2.73 -5.44
N TYR A 108 0.97 -2.42 -6.22
CA TYR A 108 0.77 -3.09 -7.50
C TYR A 108 1.86 -2.73 -8.51
N ARG A 109 2.14 -1.44 -8.71
CA ARG A 109 3.12 -0.98 -9.70
C ARG A 109 4.49 -1.63 -9.55
N HIS A 110 4.95 -1.75 -8.32
CA HIS A 110 6.32 -2.18 -8.06
C HIS A 110 6.42 -3.67 -7.72
N LEU A 111 5.33 -4.29 -7.26
CA LEU A 111 5.30 -5.67 -6.77
C LEU A 111 4.23 -6.50 -7.50
N LYS A 112 3.90 -6.14 -8.75
CA LYS A 112 2.98 -6.89 -9.62
C LYS A 112 3.43 -8.36 -9.70
N PRO A 113 2.60 -9.31 -9.24
CA PRO A 113 2.99 -10.70 -9.16
C PRO A 113 2.87 -11.43 -10.50
N THR A 114 1.91 -11.06 -11.33
CA THR A 114 1.51 -11.79 -12.55
C THR A 114 2.26 -11.33 -13.80
N THR A 115 2.20 -12.14 -14.86
CA THR A 115 2.60 -11.75 -16.22
C THR A 115 1.46 -11.24 -17.08
N GLU A 116 0.25 -11.11 -16.53
CA GLU A 116 -0.94 -10.71 -17.27
C GLU A 116 -0.80 -9.28 -17.84
N GLU A 117 -1.44 -9.02 -18.97
CA GLU A 117 -1.52 -7.66 -19.53
C GLU A 117 -2.34 -6.75 -18.60
N ASN A 118 -1.96 -5.47 -18.49
CA ASN A 118 -2.67 -4.58 -17.58
C ASN A 118 -4.05 -4.16 -18.13
N TRP A 119 -5.05 -4.15 -17.25
CA TRP A 119 -6.36 -3.56 -17.51
C TRP A 119 -6.30 -2.03 -17.47
N GLN A 120 -6.11 -1.44 -18.63
CA GLN A 120 -5.89 0.00 -18.84
C GLN A 120 -7.19 0.84 -19.00
N TYR A 121 -8.16 0.67 -18.10
CA TYR A 121 -9.40 1.47 -18.14
C TYR A 121 -9.30 2.80 -17.39
N GLY A 122 -9.74 3.89 -18.04
CA GLY A 122 -9.91 5.19 -17.39
C GLY A 122 -8.59 5.83 -16.98
N ARG A 123 -8.34 5.87 -15.67
CA ARG A 123 -7.12 6.46 -15.08
C ARG A 123 -6.30 5.44 -14.25
N SER A 124 -6.41 4.15 -14.57
CA SER A 124 -5.56 3.12 -13.96
C SER A 124 -4.09 3.55 -14.00
N GLY A 125 -3.43 3.51 -12.84
CA GLY A 125 -2.02 3.90 -12.69
C GLY A 125 -1.74 5.38 -12.44
N ASP A 126 -2.65 6.32 -12.71
CA ASP A 126 -2.43 7.73 -12.40
C ASP A 126 -2.13 7.89 -10.91
N ASN A 127 -0.92 8.34 -10.54
CA ASN A 127 -0.50 8.50 -9.15
C ASN A 127 0.34 9.78 -9.03
N PRO A 128 -0.31 10.96 -8.91
CA PRO A 128 0.40 12.23 -8.81
C PRO A 128 1.17 12.37 -7.48
N ASN A 129 0.88 11.53 -6.48
CA ASN A 129 1.53 11.56 -5.18
C ASN A 129 2.74 10.63 -5.10
N SER A 130 3.01 9.77 -6.08
CA SER A 130 4.22 8.94 -6.07
C SER A 130 5.47 9.71 -6.45
N VAL A 131 6.64 9.22 -6.02
CA VAL A 131 7.96 9.69 -6.46
C VAL A 131 8.73 8.52 -7.07
N PRO A 132 9.01 8.54 -8.40
CA PRO A 132 8.57 9.54 -9.39
C PRO A 132 7.05 9.56 -9.59
N ILE A 133 6.52 10.64 -10.21
CA ILE A 133 5.10 10.77 -10.53
C ILE A 133 4.66 9.60 -11.39
N GLY A 134 3.56 8.97 -10.98
CA GLY A 134 3.00 7.83 -11.64
C GLY A 134 2.12 8.17 -12.81
N LEU A 135 2.39 7.53 -13.93
CA LEU A 135 1.63 7.68 -15.15
C LEU A 135 0.61 6.55 -15.30
N LEU A 136 -0.27 6.72 -16.27
CA LEU A 136 -1.27 5.71 -16.63
C LEU A 136 -0.59 4.40 -16.99
N TYR A 137 -1.23 3.30 -16.60
CA TYR A 137 -0.83 1.97 -17.08
C TYR A 137 -0.99 1.89 -18.59
N SER A 138 -0.11 1.10 -19.20
CA SER A 138 -0.27 0.57 -20.55
C SER A 138 -0.42 -0.95 -20.46
N GLU A 139 -0.78 -1.60 -21.57
CA GLU A 139 -0.82 -3.06 -21.66
C GLU A 139 0.44 -3.74 -21.07
N GLU A 140 1.61 -3.11 -21.24
CA GLU A 140 2.92 -3.64 -20.81
C GLU A 140 3.48 -2.99 -19.53
N ASP A 141 2.96 -1.83 -19.07
CA ASP A 141 3.49 -1.11 -17.90
C ASP A 141 2.40 -0.89 -16.84
N PRO A 142 2.59 -1.36 -15.59
CA PRO A 142 3.78 -2.04 -15.06
C PRO A 142 3.95 -3.47 -15.57
N GLN A 143 5.21 -3.88 -15.73
CA GLN A 143 5.60 -5.27 -15.95
C GLN A 143 5.56 -6.07 -14.65
N GLN A 144 5.59 -7.40 -14.74
CA GLN A 144 5.82 -8.27 -13.57
C GLN A 144 7.08 -7.80 -12.82
N THR A 145 7.03 -7.80 -11.49
CA THR A 145 8.17 -7.39 -10.67
C THR A 145 9.41 -8.25 -10.94
N THR A 146 10.59 -7.63 -10.86
CA THR A 146 11.87 -8.35 -10.91
C THR A 146 12.26 -8.93 -9.55
N VAL A 147 11.54 -8.58 -8.48
CA VAL A 147 11.79 -9.09 -7.13
C VAL A 147 11.22 -10.50 -7.02
N GLU A 148 12.09 -11.51 -7.07
CA GLU A 148 11.69 -12.93 -7.13
C GLU A 148 10.72 -13.34 -6.02
N ALA A 149 10.86 -12.79 -4.82
CA ALA A 149 9.97 -13.11 -3.70
C ALA A 149 8.51 -12.68 -3.93
N PHE A 150 8.27 -11.66 -4.75
CA PHE A 150 6.95 -11.08 -5.02
C PHE A 150 6.34 -11.52 -6.36
N ARG A 151 7.07 -12.28 -7.19
CA ARG A 151 6.48 -12.92 -8.38
C ARG A 151 5.47 -13.97 -7.98
N GLU A 152 4.58 -14.32 -8.89
CA GLU A 152 3.64 -15.44 -8.74
C GLU A 152 4.32 -16.68 -8.12
N ASP A 153 3.62 -17.34 -7.19
CA ASP A 153 4.11 -18.43 -6.32
C ASP A 153 5.28 -18.09 -5.38
N GLY A 154 5.79 -16.86 -5.42
CA GLY A 154 6.80 -16.35 -4.51
C GLY A 154 6.29 -16.25 -3.07
N PRO A 155 7.18 -16.37 -2.05
CA PRO A 155 6.79 -16.36 -0.65
C PRO A 155 6.15 -15.04 -0.18
N GLU A 156 6.38 -13.94 -0.90
CA GLU A 156 5.86 -12.61 -0.60
C GLU A 156 4.85 -12.12 -1.65
N ALA A 157 4.48 -12.98 -2.60
CA ALA A 157 3.57 -12.63 -3.69
C ALA A 157 2.24 -12.06 -3.17
N PHE A 158 1.75 -11.03 -3.85
CA PHE A 158 0.34 -10.70 -3.78
C PHE A 158 -0.45 -11.80 -4.50
N GLN A 159 -1.66 -12.06 -4.03
CA GLN A 159 -2.58 -12.97 -4.73
C GLN A 159 -3.21 -12.23 -5.92
N ASP A 160 -3.57 -12.98 -6.96
CA ASP A 160 -4.36 -12.60 -8.14
C ASP A 160 -5.81 -12.20 -7.78
N ARG A 161 -5.95 -11.24 -6.87
CA ARG A 161 -7.21 -10.89 -6.19
C ARG A 161 -7.31 -9.39 -5.97
N VAL A 162 -8.53 -8.96 -5.64
CA VAL A 162 -8.80 -7.56 -5.25
C VAL A 162 -8.32 -7.28 -3.83
N TYR A 163 -7.67 -6.13 -3.65
CA TYR A 163 -7.22 -5.56 -2.38
C TYR A 163 -7.92 -4.22 -2.11
N TRP A 164 -8.32 -4.02 -0.86
CA TRP A 164 -8.91 -2.77 -0.38
C TRP A 164 -7.86 -1.67 -0.22
N SER A 165 -8.22 -0.47 -0.67
CA SER A 165 -7.61 0.76 -0.16
C SER A 165 -8.38 1.27 1.05
N SER A 166 -7.70 1.97 1.98
CA SER A 166 -8.34 2.70 3.07
C SER A 166 -9.08 3.96 2.61
N SER A 167 -8.91 4.37 1.34
CA SER A 167 -9.53 5.58 0.80
C SER A 167 -10.97 5.32 0.39
N GLN A 168 -11.87 6.11 0.95
CA GLN A 168 -13.29 6.07 0.68
C GLN A 168 -13.63 6.84 -0.59
N ARG A 169 -14.46 6.25 -1.46
CA ARG A 169 -14.95 6.92 -2.67
C ARG A 169 -16.27 7.64 -2.43
N SER A 170 -17.16 7.02 -1.65
CA SER A 170 -18.50 7.52 -1.34
C SER A 170 -19.05 6.90 -0.05
N ALA A 171 -20.31 7.20 0.29
CA ALA A 171 -21.01 6.49 1.36
C ALA A 171 -21.16 4.97 1.07
N ASN A 172 -21.14 4.58 -0.21
CA ASN A 172 -21.41 3.20 -0.64
C ASN A 172 -20.14 2.42 -0.98
N ASN A 173 -19.14 3.10 -1.54
CA ASN A 173 -17.97 2.47 -2.16
C ASN A 173 -16.65 2.95 -1.55
N ALA A 174 -15.62 2.11 -1.63
CA ALA A 174 -14.23 2.40 -1.34
C ALA A 174 -13.35 1.99 -2.53
N PHE A 175 -12.16 2.60 -2.65
CA PHE A 175 -11.24 2.24 -3.72
C PHE A 175 -10.65 0.84 -3.50
N SER A 176 -10.39 0.13 -4.59
CA SER A 176 -9.72 -1.16 -4.58
C SER A 176 -8.83 -1.34 -5.80
N GLN A 177 -7.85 -2.23 -5.67
CA GLN A 177 -6.86 -2.56 -6.69
C GLN A 177 -6.89 -4.06 -6.93
N ASP A 178 -7.10 -4.49 -8.17
CA ASP A 178 -6.87 -5.87 -8.58
C ASP A 178 -5.37 -6.10 -8.79
N PHE A 179 -4.87 -7.22 -8.27
CA PHE A 179 -3.48 -7.63 -8.37
C PHE A 179 -3.24 -8.69 -9.45
N ASP A 180 -4.28 -9.11 -10.16
CA ASP A 180 -4.14 -9.90 -11.38
C ASP A 180 -3.70 -9.02 -12.56
N ASP A 181 -4.53 -8.04 -12.95
CA ASP A 181 -4.33 -7.21 -14.15
C ASP A 181 -4.18 -5.71 -13.84
N GLY A 182 -4.20 -5.29 -12.57
CA GLY A 182 -4.05 -3.89 -12.21
C GLY A 182 -5.32 -3.05 -12.33
N GLY A 183 -6.48 -3.68 -12.51
CA GLY A 183 -7.78 -3.01 -12.50
C GLY A 183 -8.00 -2.16 -11.23
N GLN A 184 -8.40 -0.90 -11.42
CA GLN A 184 -8.76 0.01 -10.33
C GLN A 184 -10.26 0.24 -10.29
N TYR A 185 -10.89 0.00 -9.13
CA TYR A 185 -12.34 0.01 -8.98
C TYR A 185 -12.80 0.80 -7.75
N ASP A 186 -14.10 1.07 -7.68
CA ASP A 186 -14.79 1.53 -6.48
C ASP A 186 -15.85 0.52 -6.03
N CYS A 187 -15.42 -0.46 -5.23
CA CYS A 187 -16.29 -1.55 -4.83
C CYS A 187 -17.13 -1.20 -3.59
N GLY A 188 -18.29 -1.85 -3.48
CA GLY A 188 -19.21 -1.69 -2.35
C GLY A 188 -18.56 -2.12 -1.03
N LYS A 189 -18.68 -1.29 0.01
CA LYS A 189 -17.95 -1.46 1.29
C LYS A 189 -18.24 -2.77 2.05
N GLY A 190 -19.38 -3.40 1.76
CA GLY A 190 -19.78 -4.67 2.38
C GLY A 190 -19.11 -5.91 1.78
N TYR A 191 -18.41 -5.79 0.65
CA TYR A 191 -17.63 -6.90 0.10
C TYR A 191 -16.40 -7.18 0.96
N GLU A 192 -15.96 -8.43 0.97
CA GLU A 192 -14.76 -8.86 1.71
C GLU A 192 -13.58 -9.01 0.76
N PHE A 193 -12.59 -8.14 0.90
CA PHE A 193 -11.36 -8.18 0.12
C PHE A 193 -10.15 -8.18 1.05
N ARG A 194 -8.97 -8.37 0.44
CA ARG A 194 -7.69 -8.45 1.13
C ARG A 194 -7.15 -7.07 1.44
N VAL A 195 -6.25 -7.00 2.40
CA VAL A 195 -5.34 -5.87 2.60
C VAL A 195 -3.95 -6.42 2.87
N ARG A 196 -2.93 -5.80 2.27
CA ARG A 196 -1.54 -5.97 2.67
C ARG A 196 -1.12 -4.71 3.44
N PRO A 197 -1.06 -4.77 4.78
CA PRO A 197 -0.82 -3.58 5.59
C PRO A 197 0.45 -2.83 5.18
N VAL A 198 0.42 -1.52 5.35
CA VAL A 198 1.56 -0.64 5.12
C VAL A 198 1.85 0.20 6.34
N ARG A 199 3.11 0.62 6.47
CA ARG A 199 3.52 1.72 7.34
C ARG A 199 4.36 2.71 6.54
N ARG A 200 4.60 3.89 7.10
CA ARG A 200 5.36 4.94 6.44
C ARG A 200 6.38 5.60 7.35
N GLU A 201 7.51 5.99 6.78
CA GLU A 201 8.56 6.73 7.48
C GLU A 201 8.86 8.04 6.75
N LEU A 202 8.94 9.14 7.51
CA LEU A 202 9.28 10.45 6.96
C LEU A 202 10.77 10.48 6.57
N ILE A 203 11.06 10.93 5.35
CA ILE A 203 12.42 11.25 4.92
C ILE A 203 12.77 12.63 5.47
N ILE A 204 13.78 12.69 6.34
CA ILE A 204 14.35 13.92 6.89
C ILE A 204 15.69 14.13 6.19
N ASP A 205 15.81 15.22 5.43
CA ASP A 205 17.05 15.64 4.78
C ASP A 205 18.07 16.22 5.78
#